data_AF-A0A0R3MJW1-F1
#
_entry.id   AF-A0A0R3MJW1-F1
#
_cell.length_a   1.000
_cell.length_b   1.000
_cell.length_c   1.000
_cell.angle_alpha   90.00
_cell.angle_beta   90.00
_cell.angle_gamma   90.00
#
_symmetry.space_group_name_H-M   'P 1'
#
loop_
_entity.id
_entity.type
_entity.pdbx_description
1 polymer ?
#
loop_
_entity_poly.entity_id
_entity_poly.type
_entity_poly.pdbx_seq_one_letter_code
_entity_poly.pdbx_strand_id
1 'polypeptide(L)' 'MSAAKGDKFGDARTQAGNSASAARSLAISGNRIDSRELFASEREIIIAHGAENYRLRLTSQNKLILTK' A
#
# COMPACT_ATOMS: atom_id res chain seq x y z
N MET A 1 51.87 -19.84 14.78
CA MET A 1 51.79 -18.44 15.29
C MET A 1 51.17 -17.61 14.17
N SER A 2 49.89 -17.24 14.31
CA SER A 2 49.40 -15.87 14.61
C SER A 2 49.38 -15.00 13.33
N ALA A 3 48.29 -14.34 12.91
CA ALA A 3 47.04 -13.98 13.56
C ALA A 3 45.90 -13.84 12.53
N ALA A 4 44.68 -14.11 12.99
CA ALA A 4 43.43 -13.97 12.25
C ALA A 4 43.16 -12.50 11.89
N LYS A 5 42.80 -12.26 10.63
CA LYS A 5 42.40 -10.95 10.09
C LYS A 5 40.93 -10.72 10.44
N GLY A 6 40.71 -9.70 11.26
CA GLY A 6 39.46 -9.43 11.96
C GLY A 6 38.21 -9.30 11.08
N ASP A 7 37.15 -9.83 11.66
CA ASP A 7 35.75 -9.72 11.29
C ASP A 7 35.31 -8.25 11.26
N LYS A 8 34.83 -7.78 10.11
CA LYS A 8 34.08 -6.52 10.02
C LYS A 8 32.61 -6.82 10.11
N PHE A 9 32.05 -6.48 11.27
CA PHE A 9 30.63 -6.40 11.55
C PHE A 9 29.90 -5.58 10.46
N GLY A 10 28.93 -6.22 9.81
CA GLY A 10 27.89 -5.54 9.05
C GLY A 10 26.60 -5.60 9.86
N ASP A 11 26.26 -4.49 10.50
CA ASP A 11 25.01 -4.29 11.22
C ASP A 11 23.82 -4.53 10.28
N ALA A 12 23.20 -5.71 10.38
CA ALA A 12 21.96 -6.03 9.70
C ALA A 12 20.77 -5.71 10.62
N ARG A 13 20.71 -4.50 11.17
CA ARG A 13 19.55 -4.02 11.90
C ARG A 13 19.06 -2.70 11.34
N THR A 14 18.54 -2.69 10.11
CA THR A 14 17.56 -1.67 9.73
C THR A 14 16.72 -2.12 8.55
N GLN A 15 15.59 -2.77 8.82
CA GLN A 15 14.40 -2.54 7.99
C GLN A 15 13.09 -2.69 8.78
N ALA A 16 13.10 -2.22 10.04
CA ALA A 16 11.89 -1.90 10.77
C ALA A 16 11.66 -0.39 10.63
N GLY A 17 11.08 0.05 9.51
CA GLY A 17 10.90 1.48 9.31
C GLY A 17 10.47 1.91 7.93
N ASN A 18 9.36 1.37 7.40
CA ASN A 18 8.47 2.19 6.58
C ASN A 18 7.05 1.62 6.50
N SER A 19 6.43 1.35 7.65
CA SER A 19 4.96 1.17 7.71
C SER A 19 4.22 2.52 7.71
N ALA A 20 4.93 3.62 7.46
CA ALA A 20 4.35 4.95 7.28
C ALA A 20 3.63 4.99 5.95
N SER A 21 2.30 4.76 6.01
CA SER A 21 1.30 5.00 4.97
C SER A 21 1.77 4.66 3.56
N ALA A 22 1.47 3.45 3.08
CA ALA A 22 1.78 3.00 1.74
C ALA A 22 1.03 3.86 0.69
N ALA A 23 1.57 5.05 0.42
CA ALA A 23 1.08 5.93 -0.62
C ALA A 23 1.23 5.19 -1.94
N ARG A 24 0.11 4.94 -2.60
CA ARG A 24 0.05 4.18 -3.83
C ARG A 24 -0.28 5.11 -4.99
N SER A 25 0.55 5.04 -6.02
CA SER A 25 0.29 5.71 -7.30
C SER A 25 -0.64 4.84 -8.15
N LEU A 26 -1.71 5.43 -8.68
CA LEU A 26 -2.63 4.79 -9.62
C LEU A 26 -2.67 5.62 -10.90
N ALA A 27 -2.59 4.95 -12.05
CA ALA A 27 -2.72 5.62 -13.34
C ALA A 27 -4.20 5.87 -13.66
N ILE A 28 -4.53 7.11 -14.03
CA ILE A 28 -5.86 7.50 -14.49
C ILE A 28 -5.77 7.68 -16.01
N SER A 29 -6.51 6.85 -16.75
CA SER A 29 -6.57 6.94 -18.21
C SER A 29 -7.79 7.74 -18.61
N GLY A 30 -7.59 9.04 -18.86
CA GLY A 30 -8.68 9.99 -19.13
C GLY A 30 -9.54 10.18 -17.88
N ASN A 31 -10.75 9.64 -17.89
CA ASN A 31 -11.68 9.66 -16.75
C ASN A 31 -11.95 8.26 -16.17
N ARG A 32 -11.08 7.28 -16.46
CA ARG A 32 -11.25 5.88 -16.06
C ARG A 32 -10.07 5.40 -15.22
N ILE A 33 -10.40 4.61 -14.20
CA ILE A 33 -9.45 3.90 -13.33
C ILE A 33 -9.83 2.43 -13.36
N ASP A 34 -8.84 1.55 -13.49
CA ASP A 34 -9.10 0.12 -13.40
C ASP A 34 -9.35 -0.29 -11.94
N SER A 35 -10.48 -0.93 -11.67
CA SER A 35 -10.84 -1.35 -10.32
C SER A 35 -9.88 -2.41 -9.77
N ARG A 36 -9.27 -3.24 -10.63
CA ARG A 36 -8.31 -4.26 -10.18
C ARG A 36 -7.05 -3.58 -9.67
N GLU A 37 -6.61 -2.52 -10.35
CA GLU A 37 -5.54 -1.66 -9.85
C GLU A 37 -5.97 -1.02 -8.54
N LEU A 38 -7.14 -0.38 -8.46
CA LEU A 38 -7.63 0.28 -7.25
C LEU A 38 -7.65 -0.67 -6.03
N PHE A 39 -8.10 -1.91 -6.20
CA PHE A 39 -8.23 -2.93 -5.14
C PHE A 39 -7.10 -3.97 -5.08
N ALA A 40 -5.97 -3.73 -5.74
CA ALA A 40 -4.88 -4.73 -5.78
C ALA A 40 -4.25 -5.01 -4.40
N SER A 41 -4.21 -3.99 -3.53
CA SER A 41 -3.67 -4.10 -2.17
C SER A 41 -4.76 -4.49 -1.17
N GLU A 42 -5.89 -3.78 -1.20
CA GLU A 42 -7.01 -3.98 -0.29
C GLU A 42 -8.32 -4.00 -1.07
N ARG A 43 -9.35 -4.69 -0.56
CA ARG A 43 -10.69 -4.79 -1.20
C ARG A 43 -11.63 -3.65 -0.80
N GLU A 44 -11.12 -2.68 -0.05
CA GLU A 44 -11.83 -1.50 0.42
C GLU A 44 -10.89 -0.29 0.36
N ILE A 45 -11.42 0.86 -0.04
CA ILE A 45 -10.74 2.14 0.02
C ILE A 45 -11.65 3.18 0.67
N ILE A 46 -11.03 4.13 1.36
CA ILE A 46 -11.71 5.29 1.95
C ILE A 46 -11.44 6.50 1.07
N ILE A 47 -12.51 7.17 0.64
CA ILE A 47 -12.50 8.39 -0.16
C ILE A 47 -12.96 9.51 0.77
N ALA A 48 -12.01 10.31 1.25
CA ALA A 48 -12.33 11.54 1.95
C ALA A 48 -12.91 12.56 0.95
N HIS A 49 -14.16 12.94 1.14
CA HIS A 49 -14.85 13.92 0.29
C HIS A 49 -15.47 15.00 1.19
N GLY A 50 -14.81 16.16 1.23
CA GLY A 50 -15.19 17.25 2.13
C GLY A 50 -14.99 16.85 3.59
N ALA A 51 -16.06 16.91 4.38
CA ALA A 51 -16.06 16.47 5.78
C ALA A 51 -16.44 14.99 5.96
N GLU A 52 -16.83 14.31 4.87
CA GLU A 52 -17.37 12.96 4.91
C GLU A 52 -16.38 11.95 4.35
N ASN A 53 -16.44 10.72 4.85
CA ASN A 53 -15.59 9.63 4.38
C ASN A 53 -16.47 8.59 3.71
N TYR A 54 -16.31 8.43 2.40
CA TYR A 54 -17.00 7.38 1.67
C TYR A 54 -16.13 6.14 1.62
N ARG A 55 -16.73 4.96 1.64
CA ARG A 55 -16.06 3.67 1.54
C ARG A 55 -16.45 3.02 0.23
N LEU A 56 -15.51 2.91 -0.69
CA LEU A 56 -15.69 2.12 -1.90
C LEU A 56 -15.12 0.73 -1.64
N ARG A 57 -15.92 -0.32 -1.81
CA ARG A 57 -15.45 -1.71 -1.64
C ARG A 57 -15.85 -2.60 -2.80
N LEU A 58 -15.04 -3.63 -3.02
CA LEU A 58 -15.32 -4.71 -3.95
C LEU A 58 -16.04 -5.86 -3.22
N THR A 59 -17.27 -6.15 -3.65
CA THR A 59 -18.05 -7.28 -3.14
C THR A 59 -17.58 -8.61 -3.71
N SER A 60 -17.97 -9.73 -3.08
CA SER A 60 -17.69 -11.09 -3.60
C SER A 60 -18.33 -11.38 -4.96
N GLN A 61 -19.31 -10.57 -5.39
CA GLN A 61 -19.90 -10.62 -6.73
C GLN A 61 -19.13 -9.77 -7.76
N ASN A 62 -17.92 -9.33 -7.43
CA ASN A 62 -17.11 -8.41 -8.23
C ASN A 62 -17.80 -7.07 -8.53
N LYS A 63 -18.84 -6.70 -7.78
CA LYS A 63 -19.52 -5.40 -7.88
C LYS A 63 -18.88 -4.41 -6.92
N LEU A 64 -18.76 -3.16 -7.37
CA LEU A 64 -18.31 -2.03 -6.56
C LEU A 64 -19.52 -1.45 -5.82
N ILE A 65 -19.38 -1.23 -4.51
CA ILE A 65 -20.37 -0.50 -3.72
C ILE A 65 -19.70 0.68 -3.03
N LEU A 66 -20.33 1.84 -3.13
CA LEU A 66 -19.95 3.05 -2.42
C LEU A 66 -20.91 3.21 -1.24
N THR A 67 -20.37 3.24 -0.04
CA THR A 67 -21.12 3.56 1.17
C THR A 67 -20.58 4.85 1.78
N LYS A 68 -21.41 5.53 2.57
CA LYS A 68 -20.98 6.62 3.43
C LYS A 68 -20.45 6.05 4.76
#